data_AF-A0A163DIQ4-F1
#
_entry.id   AF-A0A163DIQ4-F1
#
_cell.length_a   1.000
_cell.length_b   1.000
_cell.length_c   1.000
_cell.angle_alpha   90.00
_cell.angle_beta   90.00
_cell.angle_gamma   90.00
#
_symmetry.space_group_name_H-M   'P 1'
#
loop_
_entity.id
_entity.type
_entity.pdbx_description
1 polymer ?
#
loop_
_entity_poly.entity_id
_entity_poly.type
_entity_poly.pdbx_seq_one_letter_code
_entity_poly.pdbx_strand_id
1 'polypeptide(L)'
;MVKELIVGDAINELAATRGILDRLPEEHMRWRPHVKSMTLGGLATHLINLLNWQITIFLYLEFDLSTTPLRLKPLESRKDVLEQFDANVIKLEQLLAECDEKSLGEEWILRNGDHIILRQLRAIALRTFGLSHMVHHRAQLGVYYRLLDIPVPGLYGPSADEEGI
;
A
#
# COMPACT_ATOMS: atom_id res chain seq x y z
N MET A 1 -7.77 -16.27 -16.58
CA MET A 1 -8.85 -16.56 -15.61
C MET A 1 -8.32 -16.73 -14.18
N VAL A 2 -7.47 -17.72 -13.84
CA VAL A 2 -7.03 -17.89 -12.45
C VAL A 2 -6.10 -16.75 -12.01
N LYS A 3 -5.17 -16.33 -12.88
CA LYS A 3 -4.35 -15.11 -12.66
C LYS A 3 -5.22 -13.88 -12.35
N GLU A 4 -6.26 -13.64 -13.16
CA GLU A 4 -7.15 -12.48 -13.00
C GLU A 4 -7.92 -12.54 -11.68
N LEU A 5 -8.34 -13.72 -11.23
CA LEU A 5 -8.97 -13.89 -9.92
C LEU A 5 -7.99 -13.66 -8.76
N ILE A 6 -6.72 -14.06 -8.92
CA ILE A 6 -5.67 -13.83 -7.92
C ILE A 6 -5.33 -12.35 -7.82
N VAL A 7 -5.05 -11.69 -8.94
CA VAL A 7 -4.76 -10.25 -8.98
C VAL A 7 -5.98 -9.45 -8.55
N GLY A 8 -7.16 -9.88 -9.02
CA GLY A 8 -8.46 -9.31 -8.68
C GLY A 8 -8.54 -7.84 -9.06
N ASP A 9 -8.90 -7.04 -8.06
CA ASP A 9 -9.11 -5.60 -8.10
C ASP A 9 -7.85 -4.75 -7.88
N ALA A 10 -6.65 -5.34 -7.96
CA ALA A 10 -5.38 -4.65 -7.66
C ALA A 10 -5.26 -3.27 -8.31
N ILE A 11 -5.53 -3.15 -9.62
CA ILE A 11 -5.43 -1.89 -10.36
C ILE A 11 -6.40 -0.83 -9.81
N ASN A 12 -7.63 -1.24 -9.47
CA ASN A 12 -8.62 -0.33 -8.86
C ASN A 12 -8.15 0.13 -7.47
N GLU A 13 -7.55 -0.77 -6.69
CA GLU A 13 -7.02 -0.44 -5.37
C GLU A 13 -5.82 0.51 -5.42
N LEU A 14 -4.96 0.38 -6.43
CA LEU A 14 -3.87 1.32 -6.70
C LEU A 14 -4.40 2.69 -7.07
N ALA A 15 -5.37 2.77 -7.98
CA ALA A 15 -6.01 4.02 -8.39
C ALA A 15 -6.74 4.72 -7.22
N ALA A 16 -7.49 3.97 -6.43
CA ALA A 16 -8.19 4.49 -5.25
C ALA A 16 -7.19 5.00 -4.19
N THR A 17 -6.08 4.30 -4.00
CA THR A 17 -5.00 4.77 -3.11
C THR A 17 -4.32 6.02 -3.65
N ARG A 18 -4.08 6.11 -4.97
CA ARG A 18 -3.56 7.32 -5.59
C ARG A 18 -4.47 8.52 -5.38
N GLY A 19 -5.79 8.32 -5.52
CA GLY A 19 -6.81 9.36 -5.31
C GLY A 19 -6.88 9.87 -3.86
N ILE A 20 -6.62 9.01 -2.87
CA ILE A 20 -6.52 9.47 -1.48
C ILE A 20 -5.25 10.30 -1.27
N LEU A 21 -4.10 9.84 -1.79
CA LEU A 21 -2.81 10.51 -1.58
C LEU A 21 -2.76 11.89 -2.25
N ASP A 22 -3.54 12.10 -3.31
CA ASP A 22 -3.66 13.38 -3.99
C ASP A 22 -4.26 14.49 -3.11
N ARG A 23 -4.99 14.11 -2.05
CA ARG A 23 -5.63 15.02 -1.09
C ARG A 23 -4.79 15.28 0.16
N LEU A 24 -3.53 14.85 0.19
CA LEU A 24 -2.67 15.02 1.37
C LEU A 24 -2.48 16.52 1.73
N PRO A 25 -2.78 16.91 2.97
CA PRO A 25 -2.52 18.24 3.52
C PRO A 25 -1.06 18.37 3.98
N GLU A 26 -0.24 19.17 3.32
CA GLU A 26 1.18 19.30 3.69
C GLU A 26 1.36 19.90 5.10
N GLU A 27 0.48 20.82 5.49
CA GLU A 27 0.44 21.45 6.81
C GLU A 27 0.18 20.47 7.96
N HIS A 28 -0.37 19.29 7.68
CA HIS A 28 -0.72 18.29 8.70
C HIS A 28 0.15 17.02 8.65
N MET A 29 1.23 16.99 7.87
CA MET A 29 2.11 15.80 7.74
C MET A 29 2.65 15.26 9.08
N ARG A 30 2.79 16.13 10.09
CA ARG A 30 3.25 15.77 11.44
C ARG A 30 2.13 15.45 12.44
N TRP A 31 0.87 15.67 12.06
CA TRP A 31 -0.29 15.41 12.90
C TRP A 31 -0.55 13.90 13.04
N ARG A 32 -1.09 13.49 14.19
CA ARG A 32 -1.57 12.13 14.46
C ARG A 32 -2.79 12.19 15.41
N PRO A 33 -3.80 11.32 15.21
CA PRO A 33 -4.99 11.30 16.06
C PRO A 33 -4.69 10.82 17.49
N HIS A 34 -3.62 10.05 17.66
CA HIS A 34 -3.21 9.52 18.95
C HIS A 34 -1.68 9.32 18.98
N VAL A 35 -1.06 9.40 20.15
CA VAL A 35 0.40 9.28 20.32
C VAL A 35 0.97 7.94 19.84
N LYS A 36 0.15 6.88 19.85
CA LYS A 36 0.49 5.53 19.35
C LYS A 36 0.31 5.37 17.83
N SER A 37 -0.33 6.32 17.17
CA SER A 37 -0.56 6.27 15.73
C SER A 37 0.61 6.88 14.96
N MET A 38 0.78 6.47 13.70
CA MET A 38 1.68 7.15 12.77
C MET A 38 1.22 8.59 12.54
N THR A 39 2.15 9.48 12.20
CA THR A 39 1.76 10.79 11.67
C THR A 39 1.12 10.61 10.29
N LEU A 40 0.40 11.63 9.81
CA LEU A 40 -0.21 11.62 8.48
C LEU A 40 0.84 11.34 7.39
N GLY A 41 1.98 12.04 7.41
CA GLY A 41 3.09 11.79 6.49
C GLY A 41 3.73 10.41 6.70
N GLY A 42 3.77 9.91 7.93
CA GLY A 42 4.25 8.56 8.23
C GLY A 42 3.34 7.47 7.65
N LEU A 43 2.02 7.63 7.76
CA LEU A 43 1.03 6.70 7.20
C LEU A 43 1.01 6.75 5.66
N ALA A 44 1.11 7.94 5.07
CA ALA A 44 1.25 8.10 3.62
C ALA A 44 2.52 7.42 3.09
N THR A 45 3.65 7.62 3.79
CA THR A 45 4.92 6.94 3.46
C THR A 45 4.82 5.43 3.63
N HIS A 46 4.08 4.95 4.63
CA HIS A 46 3.84 3.52 4.81
C HIS A 46 3.08 2.91 3.63
N LEU A 47 2.10 3.59 3.05
CA LEU A 47 1.41 3.13 1.84
C LEU A 47 2.37 2.96 0.64
N ILE A 48 3.36 3.84 0.48
CA ILE A 48 4.42 3.69 -0.53
C ILE A 48 5.29 2.47 -0.23
N ASN A 49 5.64 2.25 1.05
CA ASN A 49 6.42 1.09 1.47
C ASN A 49 5.70 -0.23 1.14
N LEU A 50 4.37 -0.27 1.24
CA LEU A 50 3.58 -1.44 0.84
C LEU A 50 3.66 -1.74 -0.65
N LEU A 51 3.86 -0.74 -1.52
CA LEU A 51 4.16 -1.00 -2.93
C LEU A 51 5.53 -1.65 -3.11
N ASN A 52 6.55 -1.19 -2.37
CA ASN A 52 7.86 -1.84 -2.39
C ASN A 52 7.75 -3.31 -1.97
N TRP A 53 6.95 -3.62 -0.95
CA TRP A 53 6.74 -5.01 -0.51
C TRP A 53 6.05 -5.85 -1.58
N GLN A 54 5.06 -5.28 -2.28
CA GLN A 54 4.41 -5.94 -3.43
C GLN A 54 5.40 -6.24 -4.54
N ILE A 55 6.26 -5.27 -4.90
CA ILE A 55 7.33 -5.46 -5.87
C ILE A 55 8.30 -6.56 -5.41
N THR A 56 8.70 -6.56 -4.13
CA THR A 56 9.58 -7.58 -3.55
C THR A 56 8.99 -8.98 -3.63
N ILE A 57 7.67 -9.13 -3.43
CA ILE A 57 6.98 -10.43 -3.54
C ILE A 57 7.18 -11.05 -4.93
N PHE A 58 7.18 -10.23 -5.99
CA PHE A 58 7.41 -10.71 -7.35
C PHE A 58 8.89 -10.93 -7.68
N LEU A 59 9.78 -10.03 -7.22
CA LEU A 59 11.19 -10.05 -7.62
C LEU A 59 12.05 -11.05 -6.82
N TYR A 60 11.64 -11.38 -5.60
CA TYR A 60 12.43 -12.21 -4.70
C TYR A 60 11.61 -13.37 -4.15
N LEU A 61 12.29 -14.42 -3.69
CA LEU A 61 11.66 -15.58 -3.04
C LEU A 61 11.44 -15.35 -1.54
N GLU A 62 12.16 -14.39 -0.96
CA GLU A 62 12.06 -14.08 0.44
C GLU A 62 12.24 -12.59 0.70
N PHE A 63 11.72 -12.13 1.84
CA PHE A 63 11.94 -10.79 2.37
C PHE A 63 12.40 -10.89 3.82
N ASP A 64 13.60 -10.35 4.06
CA ASP A 64 14.24 -10.37 5.36
C ASP A 64 14.16 -8.99 6.03
N LEU A 65 13.40 -8.93 7.11
CA LEU A 65 13.21 -7.71 7.90
C LEU A 65 14.46 -7.34 8.70
N SER A 66 15.41 -8.24 8.95
CA SER A 66 16.63 -7.92 9.70
C SER A 66 17.63 -7.12 8.87
N THR A 67 17.53 -7.17 7.54
CA THR A 67 18.41 -6.47 6.60
C THR A 67 17.75 -5.27 5.94
N THR A 68 16.44 -5.10 6.14
CA THR A 68 15.66 -4.01 5.56
C THR A 68 15.42 -2.90 6.58
N PRO A 69 15.60 -1.61 6.24
CA PRO A 69 15.26 -0.52 7.13
C PRO A 69 13.79 -0.60 7.56
N LEU A 70 13.55 -0.79 8.86
CA LEU A 70 12.21 -1.02 9.42
C LEU A 70 11.22 0.11 9.13
N ARG A 71 11.70 1.35 8.97
CA ARG A 71 10.87 2.52 8.69
C ARG A 71 11.60 3.49 7.77
N LEU A 72 10.96 3.80 6.65
CA LEU A 72 11.33 4.96 5.85
C LEU A 72 11.08 6.22 6.67
N LYS A 73 11.93 7.24 6.47
CA LYS A 73 11.67 8.56 7.03
C LYS A 73 10.36 9.08 6.44
N PRO A 74 9.44 9.60 7.27
CA PRO A 74 8.21 10.20 6.76
C PRO A 74 8.52 11.28 5.72
N LEU A 75 7.86 11.19 4.56
CA LEU A 75 7.85 12.26 3.58
C LEU A 75 7.05 13.44 4.11
N GLU A 76 7.49 14.64 3.75
CA GLU A 76 6.92 15.91 4.25
C GLU A 76 6.17 16.69 3.17
N SER A 77 6.23 16.27 1.90
CA SER A 77 5.49 16.91 0.81
C SER A 77 4.58 15.91 0.10
N ARG A 78 3.42 16.39 -0.36
CA ARG A 78 2.50 15.59 -1.18
C ARG A 78 3.17 15.22 -2.50
N LYS A 79 3.94 16.16 -3.08
CA LYS A 79 4.66 15.93 -4.34
C LYS A 79 5.57 14.70 -4.26
N ASP A 80 6.42 14.61 -3.23
CA ASP A 80 7.35 13.48 -3.08
C ASP A 80 6.61 12.16 -2.87
N VAL A 81 5.48 12.21 -2.14
CA VAL A 81 4.61 11.03 -1.94
C VAL A 81 4.07 10.54 -3.27
N LEU A 82 3.51 11.43 -4.09
CA LEU A 82 2.92 11.08 -5.37
C LEU A 82 3.97 10.58 -6.38
N GLU A 83 5.12 11.24 -6.46
CA GLU A 83 6.21 10.82 -7.36
C GLU A 83 6.71 9.41 -7.03
N GLN A 84 6.91 9.09 -5.76
CA GLN A 84 7.34 7.76 -5.36
C GLN A 84 6.24 6.70 -5.53
N PHE A 85 4.99 7.07 -5.24
CA PHE A 85 3.85 6.17 -5.45
C PHE A 85 3.71 5.82 -6.93
N ASP A 86 3.69 6.82 -7.81
CA ASP A 86 3.51 6.65 -9.25
C ASP A 86 4.65 5.84 -9.87
N ALA A 87 5.90 6.11 -9.47
CA ALA A 87 7.05 5.33 -9.93
C ALA A 87 6.98 3.84 -9.53
N ASN A 88 6.42 3.54 -8.35
CA ASN A 88 6.25 2.17 -7.87
C ASN A 88 5.04 1.47 -8.49
N VAL A 89 3.95 2.19 -8.75
CA VAL A 89 2.79 1.66 -9.47
C VAL A 89 3.20 1.19 -10.86
N ILE A 90 3.96 2.00 -11.62
CA ILE A 90 4.43 1.61 -12.97
C ILE A 90 5.19 0.27 -12.94
N LYS A 91 6.09 0.10 -11.97
CA LYS A 91 6.85 -1.15 -11.82
C LYS A 91 5.94 -2.32 -11.43
N LEU A 92 5.01 -2.10 -10.51
CA LEU A 92 4.10 -3.14 -10.05
C LEU A 92 3.14 -3.58 -11.16
N GLU A 93 2.62 -2.64 -11.96
CA GLU A 93 1.77 -2.95 -13.11
C GLU A 93 2.50 -3.80 -14.16
N GLN A 94 3.77 -3.50 -14.43
CA GLN A 94 4.61 -4.32 -15.30
C GLN A 94 4.76 -5.75 -14.75
N LEU A 95 5.06 -5.91 -13.45
CA LEU A 95 5.19 -7.22 -12.82
C LEU A 95 3.87 -8.00 -12.81
N LEU A 96 2.74 -7.30 -12.59
CA LEU A 96 1.40 -7.90 -12.68
C LEU A 96 1.08 -8.33 -14.11
N ALA A 97 1.51 -7.59 -15.13
CA ALA A 97 1.32 -7.97 -16.52
C ALA A 97 2.16 -9.20 -16.90
N GLU A 98 3.42 -9.25 -16.45
CA GLU A 98 4.40 -10.28 -16.81
C GLU A 98 4.26 -11.59 -16.02
N CYS A 99 3.69 -11.55 -14.80
CA CYS A 99 3.57 -12.76 -13.99
C CYS A 99 2.60 -13.78 -14.59
N ASP A 100 2.78 -15.05 -14.19
CA ASP A 100 1.93 -16.17 -14.60
C ASP A 100 1.42 -16.94 -13.38
N GLU A 101 0.49 -17.87 -13.61
CA GLU A 101 -0.12 -18.66 -12.53
C GLU A 101 0.90 -19.53 -11.80
N LYS A 102 1.97 -19.96 -12.51
CA LYS A 102 3.06 -20.74 -11.92
C LYS A 102 3.85 -19.91 -10.92
N SER A 103 4.33 -18.73 -11.32
CA SER A 103 5.09 -17.83 -10.45
C SER A 103 4.25 -17.34 -9.27
N LEU A 104 2.96 -17.09 -9.45
CA LEU A 104 2.04 -16.78 -8.36
C LEU A 104 1.85 -17.96 -7.37
N GLY A 105 2.03 -19.19 -7.86
CA GLY A 105 2.00 -20.42 -7.07
C GLY A 105 3.33 -20.78 -6.41
N GLU A 106 4.40 -19.99 -6.58
CA GLU A 106 5.68 -20.24 -5.91
C GLU A 106 5.62 -19.83 -4.43
N GLU A 107 6.39 -20.55 -3.62
CA GLU A 107 6.56 -20.23 -2.20
C GLU A 107 7.32 -18.91 -2.03
N TRP A 108 6.86 -18.12 -1.06
CA TRP A 108 7.45 -16.87 -0.63
C TRP A 108 7.58 -16.83 0.89
N ILE A 109 8.71 -16.32 1.38
CA ILE A 109 9.08 -16.36 2.80
C ILE A 109 9.24 -14.95 3.35
N LEU A 110 8.55 -14.64 4.46
CA LEU A 110 8.85 -13.50 5.30
C LEU A 110 9.66 -13.97 6.50
N ARG A 111 10.80 -13.33 6.75
CA ARG A 111 11.66 -13.68 7.88
C ARG A 111 12.27 -12.46 8.56
N ASN A 112 12.86 -12.68 9.71
CA ASN A 112 13.68 -11.71 10.43
C ASN A 112 14.95 -12.42 10.90
N GLY A 113 16.01 -12.33 10.10
CA GLY A 113 17.20 -13.17 10.24
C GLY A 113 16.83 -14.65 10.14
N ASP A 114 17.26 -15.44 11.12
CA ASP A 114 17.01 -16.89 11.15
C ASP A 114 15.56 -17.26 11.49
N HIS A 115 14.74 -16.30 11.94
CA HIS A 115 13.35 -16.55 12.30
C HIS A 115 12.42 -16.41 11.10
N ILE A 116 11.87 -17.52 10.61
CA ILE A 116 10.77 -17.52 9.63
C ILE A 116 9.50 -17.05 10.33
N ILE A 117 9.02 -15.88 9.92
CA ILE A 117 7.75 -15.32 10.38
C ILE A 117 6.60 -16.00 9.65
N LEU A 118 6.75 -16.16 8.33
CA LEU A 118 5.72 -16.72 7.48
C LEU A 118 6.31 -17.37 6.23
N ARG A 119 5.61 -18.39 5.72
CA ARG A 119 5.87 -19.09 4.48
C ARG A 119 4.52 -19.37 3.79
N GLN A 120 4.31 -18.84 2.58
CA GLN A 120 3.05 -19.00 1.84
C GLN A 120 3.26 -18.82 0.33
N LEU A 121 2.23 -19.06 -0.48
CA LEU A 121 2.30 -18.78 -1.92
C LEU A 121 2.36 -17.26 -2.20
N ARG A 122 3.09 -16.84 -3.23
CA ARG A 122 3.15 -15.44 -3.69
C ARG A 122 1.76 -14.82 -3.89
N ALA A 123 0.82 -15.58 -4.43
CA ALA A 123 -0.58 -15.17 -4.57
C ALA A 123 -1.21 -14.72 -3.25
N ILE A 124 -1.00 -15.50 -2.18
CA ILE A 124 -1.54 -15.19 -0.84
C ILE A 124 -0.78 -14.01 -0.24
N ALA A 125 0.54 -13.94 -0.43
CA ALA A 125 1.36 -12.82 0.03
C ALA A 125 0.93 -11.49 -0.61
N LEU A 126 0.71 -11.48 -1.92
CA LEU A 126 0.21 -10.31 -2.65
C LEU A 126 -1.14 -9.84 -2.09
N ARG A 127 -2.09 -10.77 -1.88
CA ARG A 127 -3.42 -10.40 -1.39
C ARG A 127 -3.42 -9.90 0.05
N THR A 128 -2.62 -10.51 0.92
CA THR A 128 -2.61 -10.18 2.36
C THR A 128 -1.67 -9.03 2.70
N PHE A 129 -0.38 -9.17 2.39
CA PHE A 129 0.65 -8.18 2.74
C PHE A 129 0.71 -7.00 1.79
N GLY A 130 0.29 -7.19 0.54
CA GLY A 130 0.18 -6.13 -0.45
C GLY A 130 -1.14 -5.40 -0.36
N LEU A 131 -2.19 -6.00 -0.94
CA LEU A 131 -3.45 -5.32 -1.22
C LEU A 131 -4.30 -5.08 0.04
N SER A 132 -4.60 -6.13 0.82
CA SER A 132 -5.45 -5.98 2.03
C SER A 132 -4.82 -5.04 3.05
N HIS A 133 -3.50 -5.10 3.22
CA HIS A 133 -2.75 -4.21 4.10
C HIS A 133 -2.79 -2.75 3.62
N MET A 134 -2.72 -2.52 2.30
CA MET A 134 -2.88 -1.20 1.70
C MET A 134 -4.29 -0.66 1.92
N VAL A 135 -5.33 -1.47 1.66
CA VAL A 135 -6.74 -1.09 1.91
C VAL A 135 -6.95 -0.73 3.38
N HIS A 136 -6.41 -1.52 4.29
CA HIS A 136 -6.46 -1.26 5.74
C HIS A 136 -5.88 0.11 6.11
N HIS A 137 -4.66 0.42 5.66
CA HIS A 137 -4.01 1.68 5.99
C HIS A 137 -4.57 2.88 5.20
N ARG A 138 -5.08 2.66 3.99
CA ARG A 138 -5.83 3.69 3.25
C ARG A 138 -7.09 4.09 4.01
N ALA A 139 -7.83 3.13 4.56
CA ALA A 139 -9.00 3.41 5.38
C ALA A 139 -8.65 4.21 6.63
N GLN A 140 -7.51 3.92 7.27
CA GLN A 140 -7.01 4.75 8.38
C GLN A 140 -6.75 6.19 7.94
N LEU A 141 -6.15 6.40 6.76
CA LEU A 141 -5.92 7.75 6.21
C LEU A 141 -7.25 8.48 5.95
N GLY A 142 -8.30 7.76 5.53
CA GLY A 142 -9.65 8.30 5.43
C GLY A 142 -10.18 8.87 6.76
N VAL A 143 -9.92 8.20 7.88
CA VAL A 143 -10.27 8.73 9.23
C VAL A 143 -9.43 9.95 9.58
N TYR A 144 -8.15 9.99 9.18
CA TYR A 144 -7.30 11.16 9.41
C TYR A 144 -7.86 12.39 8.70
N TYR A 145 -8.31 12.21 7.45
CA TYR A 145 -8.93 13.29 6.68
C TYR A 145 -10.22 13.78 7.32
N ARG A 146 -11.09 12.88 7.79
CA ARG A 146 -12.30 13.27 8.54
C ARG A 146 -12.00 14.10 9.79
N LEU A 147 -10.94 13.77 10.53
CA LEU A 147 -10.56 14.49 11.75
C LEU A 147 -9.86 15.83 11.50
N LEU A 148 -9.41 16.06 10.26
CA LEU A 148 -8.72 17.26 9.82
C LEU A 148 -9.58 18.11 8.87
N ASP A 149 -10.89 17.80 8.77
CA ASP A 149 -11.85 18.46 7.89
C ASP A 149 -11.42 18.48 6.40
N ILE A 150 -10.79 17.39 5.95
CA ILE A 150 -10.38 17.19 4.55
C ILE A 150 -11.41 16.29 3.86
N PRO A 151 -11.94 16.69 2.68
CA PRO A 151 -12.87 15.86 1.92
C PRO A 151 -12.28 14.47 1.62
N VAL A 152 -13.01 13.42 1.96
CA VAL A 152 -12.62 12.03 1.70
C VAL A 152 -13.18 11.61 0.34
N PRO A 153 -12.39 11.02 -0.57
CA PRO A 153 -12.91 10.49 -1.82
C PRO A 153 -13.83 9.28 -1.59
N GLY A 154 -14.76 9.06 -2.52
CA GLY A 154 -15.40 7.77 -2.68
C GLY A 154 -14.38 6.70 -3.06
N LEU A 155 -14.51 5.51 -2.48
CA LEU A 155 -13.59 4.38 -2.71
C LEU A 155 -14.33 3.16 -3.28
N TYR A 156 -15.26 2.62 -2.49
CA TYR A 156 -16.12 1.49 -2.88
C TYR A 156 -17.56 1.92 -3.18
N GLY A 157 -17.77 3.23 -3.23
CA GLY A 157 -19.05 3.92 -3.26
C GLY A 157 -18.82 5.39 -2.88
N PRO A 158 -19.87 6.23 -2.96
CA PRO A 158 -19.75 7.65 -2.62
C PRO A 158 -19.34 7.84 -1.17
N SER A 159 -18.59 8.91 -0.89
CA SER A 159 -18.36 9.40 0.46
C SER A 159 -19.41 10.43 0.85
N ALA A 160 -19.47 10.82 2.13
CA ALA A 160 -20.33 11.94 2.56
C ALA A 160 -19.90 13.31 2.00
N ASP A 161 -18.76 13.41 1.33
CA ASP A 161 -18.23 14.65 0.73
C ASP A 161 -18.40 14.70 -0.79
N GLU A 162 -18.89 13.62 -1.40
CA GLU A 162 -19.20 13.55 -2.82
C GLU A 162 -20.74 13.54 -2.96
N GLU A 163 -21.32 14.69 -3.30
CA GLU A 163 -22.76 14.77 -3.58
C GLU A 163 -23.11 13.87 -4.78
N GLY A 164 -23.97 12.87 -4.56
CA GLY A 164 -24.64 12.14 -5.65
C GLY A 164 -24.57 10.62 -5.60
N ILE A 165 -25.39 10.02 -4.73
CA ILE A 165 -26.45 9.05 -5.12
C ILE A 165 -27.73 9.47 -4.39
#